data_AF-A0A9Y2IB57-F1
#
_entry.id   AF-A0A9Y2IB57-F1
#
_cell.length_a   1.000
_cell.length_b   1.000
_cell.length_c   1.000
_cell.angle_alpha   90.00
_cell.angle_beta   90.00
_cell.angle_gamma   90.00
#
_symmetry.space_group_name_H-M   'P 1'
#
loop_
_entity.id
_entity.type
_entity.pdbx_description
1 polymer ?
#
loop_
_entity_poly.entity_id
_entity_poly.type
_entity_poly.pdbx_seq_one_letter_code
_entity_poly.pdbx_strand_id
1 'polypeptide(L)'
;MCFDEASADVGGEPGAAMAASGEENRAVSTRGWDKRLYWLWILYNAVAFVVVLTTAAVLAWIGGNVLHLDLANGRKVSALVVATAGAVLFGGVLGALQWLVIRERAPVPRKRWITANIGPALLGWLLVIIPAVINAENTDANVSGAFLLAASQTLALGPLLGLSQAIVLRGYTRRWAWWIAANIVSWLIIDAVFYILSGWFDALDFTRHDGSIAQVYLMLIASTPLTGRMLLWVLAPTALLSQRPATT
;
A
#
# COMPACT_ATOMS: atom_id res chain seq x y z
N MET A 1 38.56 28.65 -62.71
CA MET A 1 38.22 29.28 -61.41
C MET A 1 38.21 28.13 -60.41
N CYS A 2 39.30 27.74 -59.75
CA CYS A 2 40.24 28.47 -58.86
C CYS A 2 39.52 29.20 -57.71
N PHE A 3 39.56 28.58 -56.51
CA PHE A 3 39.82 29.11 -55.16
C PHE A 3 39.80 27.87 -54.23
N ASP A 4 40.93 27.27 -53.86
CA ASP A 4 41.91 27.62 -52.81
C ASP A 4 41.37 27.70 -51.37
N GLU A 5 41.90 26.75 -50.59
CA GLU A 5 42.24 26.71 -49.15
C GLU A 5 41.73 27.78 -48.19
N ALA A 6 41.21 27.33 -47.04
CA ALA A 6 41.56 27.90 -45.74
C ALA A 6 41.37 26.84 -44.63
N SER A 7 42.47 26.12 -44.39
CA SER A 7 42.75 25.33 -43.20
C SER A 7 42.87 26.27 -41.99
N ALA A 8 42.04 26.10 -40.97
CA ALA A 8 42.25 26.70 -39.66
C ALA A 8 42.42 25.58 -38.64
N ASP A 9 43.68 25.22 -38.47
CA ASP A 9 44.23 24.48 -37.35
C ASP A 9 44.13 25.36 -36.09
N VAL A 10 43.30 24.95 -35.12
CA VAL A 10 43.21 25.58 -33.81
C VAL A 10 43.45 24.50 -32.75
N GLY A 11 44.74 24.39 -32.39
CA GLY A 11 45.20 24.50 -31.02
C GLY A 11 44.51 23.61 -29.99
N GLY A 12 45.14 22.46 -29.71
CA GLY A 12 44.74 21.60 -28.62
C GLY A 12 44.96 22.20 -27.23
N GLU A 13 44.01 21.92 -26.34
CA GLU A 13 44.24 21.88 -24.90
C GLU A 13 44.21 20.42 -24.43
N PRO A 14 45.34 19.84 -24.01
CA PRO A 14 45.38 18.57 -23.27
C PRO A 14 45.09 18.87 -21.79
N GLY A 15 43.80 19.08 -21.47
CA GLY A 15 43.36 19.48 -20.14
C GLY A 15 42.32 18.54 -19.55
N ALA A 16 42.75 17.68 -18.62
CA ALA A 16 41.92 16.92 -17.69
C ALA A 16 40.97 15.87 -18.30
N ALA A 17 41.54 14.70 -18.63
CA ALA A 17 40.83 13.42 -18.56
C ALA A 17 40.38 13.15 -17.11
N MET A 18 39.33 13.84 -16.68
CA MET A 18 38.71 13.67 -15.37
C MET A 18 37.85 12.40 -15.42
N ALA A 19 38.48 11.29 -15.01
CA ALA A 19 37.91 10.03 -14.55
C ALA A 19 36.37 9.97 -14.45
N ALA A 20 35.69 9.84 -15.59
CA ALA A 20 34.27 9.52 -15.69
C ALA A 20 34.06 8.01 -15.87
N SER A 21 34.91 7.19 -15.25
CA SER A 21 34.91 5.72 -15.37
C SER A 21 34.59 5.06 -14.04
N GLY A 22 33.50 5.51 -13.40
CA GLY A 22 33.05 5.02 -12.11
C GLY A 22 31.54 4.86 -11.98
N GLU A 23 30.77 5.02 -13.06
CA GLU A 23 29.45 4.39 -13.14
C GLU A 23 29.69 2.90 -13.35
N GLU A 24 30.10 2.29 -12.24
CA GLU A 24 29.98 0.88 -11.94
C GLU A 24 28.62 0.45 -12.49
N ASN A 25 28.68 -0.22 -13.65
CA ASN A 25 27.61 -0.95 -14.28
C ASN A 25 27.05 -1.87 -13.19
N ARG A 26 26.12 -1.37 -12.37
CA ARG A 26 25.47 -2.13 -11.31
C ARG A 26 24.75 -3.21 -12.04
N ALA A 27 25.42 -4.36 -12.19
CA ALA A 27 24.91 -5.52 -12.87
C ALA A 27 23.52 -5.75 -12.29
N VAL A 28 22.50 -5.44 -13.09
CA VAL A 28 21.12 -5.51 -12.66
C VAL A 28 20.92 -6.96 -12.31
N SER A 29 20.81 -7.24 -11.01
CA SER A 29 20.70 -8.59 -10.47
C SER A 29 19.61 -9.33 -11.23
N THR A 30 20.03 -10.27 -12.09
CA THR A 30 19.14 -11.09 -12.91
C THR A 30 18.24 -11.99 -12.04
N ARG A 31 18.60 -12.15 -10.76
CA ARG A 31 17.84 -12.92 -9.76
C ARG A 31 16.48 -12.32 -9.39
N GLY A 32 16.14 -11.10 -9.83
CA GLY A 32 14.87 -10.45 -9.53
C GLY A 32 14.67 -10.02 -8.07
N TRP A 33 15.55 -10.47 -7.17
CA TRP A 33 15.61 -10.02 -5.78
C TRP A 33 16.37 -8.70 -5.67
N ASP A 34 15.72 -7.70 -5.08
CA ASP A 34 16.30 -6.41 -4.74
C ASP A 34 15.99 -6.08 -3.27
N LYS A 35 17.03 -6.13 -2.44
CA LYS A 35 16.94 -5.88 -1.00
C LYS A 35 16.50 -4.44 -0.69
N ARG A 36 16.88 -3.47 -1.52
CA ARG A 36 16.48 -2.06 -1.33
C ARG A 36 14.99 -1.92 -1.56
N LEU A 37 14.46 -2.44 -2.67
CA LEU A 37 13.02 -2.40 -2.97
C LEU A 37 12.20 -3.15 -1.92
N TYR A 38 12.70 -4.27 -1.40
CA TYR A 38 12.08 -5.00 -0.30
C TYR A 38 11.88 -4.13 0.95
N TRP A 39 12.94 -3.47 1.41
CA TRP A 39 12.87 -2.62 2.60
C TRP A 39 12.08 -1.34 2.37
N LEU A 40 12.16 -0.75 1.18
CA LEU A 40 11.31 0.38 0.81
C LEU A 40 9.83 0.00 0.84
N TRP A 41 9.47 -1.20 0.37
CA TRP A 41 8.11 -1.71 0.47
C TRP A 41 7.63 -1.78 1.93
N ILE A 42 8.41 -2.41 2.81
CA ILE A 42 8.08 -2.51 4.24
C ILE A 42 7.92 -1.11 4.85
N LEU A 43 8.91 -0.23 4.63
CA LEU A 43 8.91 1.13 5.18
C LEU A 43 7.69 1.92 4.71
N TYR A 44 7.39 1.90 3.42
CA TYR A 44 6.28 2.65 2.84
C TYR A 44 4.91 2.14 3.28
N ASN A 45 4.73 0.82 3.42
CA ASN A 45 3.49 0.29 3.99
C ASN A 45 3.38 0.65 5.48
N ALA A 46 4.47 0.55 6.25
CA ALA A 46 4.48 0.96 7.66
C ALA A 46 4.12 2.45 7.83
N VAL A 47 4.72 3.34 7.05
CA VAL A 47 4.41 4.77 7.05
C VAL A 47 2.94 5.00 6.65
N ALA A 48 2.45 4.32 5.62
CA ALA A 48 1.05 4.43 5.20
C ALA A 48 0.09 4.04 6.35
N PHE A 49 0.34 2.92 7.03
CA PHE A 49 -0.48 2.51 8.17
C PHE A 49 -0.42 3.53 9.31
N VAL A 50 0.76 4.05 9.63
CA VAL A 50 0.91 5.07 10.67
C VAL A 50 0.09 6.32 10.34
N VAL A 51 0.22 6.84 9.12
CA VAL A 51 -0.50 8.04 8.67
C VAL A 51 -2.00 7.81 8.71
N VAL A 52 -2.48 6.69 8.18
CA VAL A 52 -3.92 6.42 8.09
C VAL A 52 -4.54 6.22 9.47
N LEU A 53 -3.91 5.42 10.33
CA LEU A 53 -4.40 5.16 11.68
C LEU A 53 -4.36 6.41 12.56
N THR A 54 -3.29 7.22 12.46
CA THR A 54 -3.21 8.51 13.16
C THR A 54 -4.31 9.45 12.70
N THR A 55 -4.54 9.53 11.39
CA THR A 55 -5.59 10.39 10.84
C THR A 55 -6.98 9.92 11.26
N ALA A 56 -7.24 8.61 11.23
CA ALA A 56 -8.50 8.04 11.70
C ALA A 56 -8.74 8.36 13.19
N ALA A 57 -7.72 8.22 14.04
CA ALA A 57 -7.80 8.56 15.46
C ALA A 57 -8.11 10.05 15.69
N VAL A 58 -7.43 10.95 14.96
CA VAL A 58 -7.68 12.40 15.04
C VAL A 58 -9.10 12.74 14.55
N LEU A 59 -9.55 12.16 13.43
CA LEU A 59 -10.90 12.38 12.90
C LEU A 59 -11.97 11.89 13.87
N ALA A 60 -11.77 10.72 14.50
CA ALA A 60 -12.65 10.21 15.53
C ALA A 60 -12.70 11.15 16.75
N TRP A 61 -11.53 11.64 17.21
CA TRP A 61 -11.43 12.58 18.31
C TRP A 61 -12.13 13.92 18.02
N ILE A 62 -11.94 14.50 16.83
CA ILE A 62 -12.63 15.73 16.39
C ILE A 62 -14.14 15.50 16.33
N GLY A 63 -14.56 14.37 15.74
CA GLY A 63 -15.97 14.02 15.60
C GLY A 63 -16.70 13.90 16.93
N GLY A 64 -16.06 13.29 17.93
CA GLY A 64 -16.61 13.12 19.27
C GLY A 64 -16.56 14.39 20.13
N ASN A 65 -15.40 15.05 20.21
CA ASN A 65 -15.16 16.10 21.20
C ASN A 65 -15.40 17.53 20.70
N VAL A 66 -15.24 17.80 19.40
CA VAL A 66 -15.29 19.17 18.86
C VAL A 66 -16.62 19.46 18.21
N LEU A 67 -17.10 18.52 17.39
CA LEU A 67 -18.28 18.76 16.56
C LEU A 67 -19.60 18.41 17.25
N HIS A 68 -19.55 17.83 18.46
CA HIS A 68 -20.72 17.37 19.23
C HIS A 68 -21.80 16.77 18.32
N LEU A 69 -21.42 15.86 17.41
CA LEU A 69 -22.30 15.28 16.37
C LEU A 69 -23.33 14.30 16.95
N ASP A 70 -23.67 14.50 18.22
CA ASP A 70 -24.50 13.70 19.09
C ASP A 70 -26.01 13.96 18.91
N LEU A 71 -26.38 14.92 18.06
CA LEU A 71 -27.77 15.10 17.64
C LEU A 71 -28.20 13.91 16.75
N ALA A 72 -29.41 13.41 16.95
CA ALA A 72 -29.93 12.11 16.44
C ALA A 72 -29.68 11.75 14.95
N ASN A 73 -29.31 12.70 14.08
CA ASN A 73 -28.93 12.48 12.67
C ASN A 73 -27.46 12.79 12.32
N GLY A 74 -26.71 13.48 13.19
CA GLY A 74 -25.32 13.87 12.96
C GLY A 74 -24.35 12.68 12.91
N ARG A 75 -24.66 11.63 13.68
CA ARG A 75 -23.82 10.42 13.80
C ARG A 75 -23.65 9.64 12.48
N LYS A 76 -24.70 9.55 11.65
CA LYS A 76 -24.62 8.86 10.34
C LYS A 76 -23.77 9.63 9.34
N VAL A 77 -23.92 10.95 9.33
CA VAL A 77 -23.14 11.83 8.45
C VAL A 77 -21.67 11.85 8.88
N SER A 78 -21.41 11.92 10.18
CA SER A 78 -20.04 11.86 10.71
C SER A 78 -19.36 10.52 10.39
N ALA A 79 -20.04 9.40 10.62
CA ALA A 79 -19.54 8.07 10.27
C ALA A 79 -19.26 7.95 8.77
N LEU A 80 -20.14 8.46 7.91
CA LEU A 80 -19.95 8.45 6.46
C LEU A 80 -18.75 9.31 6.04
N VAL A 81 -18.59 10.50 6.62
CA VAL A 81 -17.45 11.40 6.32
C VAL A 81 -16.14 10.78 6.79
N VAL A 82 -16.09 10.27 8.02
CA VAL A 82 -14.90 9.61 8.57
C VAL A 82 -14.55 8.37 7.77
N ALA A 83 -15.54 7.54 7.41
CA ALA A 83 -15.33 6.35 6.60
C ALA A 83 -14.84 6.69 5.18
N THR A 84 -15.43 7.71 4.54
CA THR A 84 -15.02 8.13 3.20
C THR A 84 -13.63 8.74 3.22
N ALA A 85 -13.34 9.63 4.18
CA ALA A 85 -12.01 10.21 4.36
C ALA A 85 -10.97 9.12 4.68
N GLY A 86 -11.31 8.20 5.58
CA GLY A 86 -10.50 7.03 5.94
C GLY A 86 -10.19 6.15 4.72
N ALA A 87 -11.19 5.85 3.89
CA ALA A 87 -11.02 5.06 2.67
C ALA A 87 -10.14 5.76 1.62
N VAL A 88 -10.37 7.05 1.38
CA VAL A 88 -9.59 7.85 0.42
C VAL A 88 -8.15 8.00 0.89
N LEU A 89 -7.93 8.25 2.19
CA LEU A 89 -6.59 8.31 2.77
C LEU A 89 -5.92 6.94 2.72
N PHE A 90 -6.62 5.88 3.11
CA PHE A 90 -6.10 4.51 3.06
C PHE A 90 -5.68 4.15 1.65
N GLY A 91 -6.60 4.19 0.68
CA GLY A 91 -6.27 3.82 -0.70
C GLY A 91 -5.31 4.82 -1.38
N GLY A 92 -5.42 6.10 -1.05
CA GLY A 92 -4.63 7.18 -1.65
C GLY A 92 -3.17 7.18 -1.18
N VAL A 93 -2.95 7.26 0.13
CA VAL A 93 -1.60 7.29 0.73
C VAL A 93 -0.89 5.96 0.52
N LEU A 94 -1.55 4.84 0.85
CA LEU A 94 -0.98 3.50 0.65
C LEU A 94 -0.67 3.27 -0.83
N GLY A 95 -1.63 3.53 -1.72
CA GLY A 95 -1.45 3.37 -3.16
C GLY A 95 -0.33 4.27 -3.71
N ALA A 96 -0.23 5.52 -3.27
CA ALA A 96 0.81 6.44 -3.72
C ALA A 96 2.21 5.97 -3.29
N LEU A 97 2.36 5.54 -2.04
CA LEU A 97 3.64 5.06 -1.51
C LEU A 97 4.04 3.71 -2.13
N GLN A 98 3.10 2.77 -2.29
CA GLN A 98 3.35 1.51 -3.00
C GLN A 98 3.75 1.74 -4.46
N TRP A 99 3.14 2.73 -5.13
CA TRP A 99 3.48 3.08 -6.51
C TRP A 99 4.95 3.52 -6.65
N LEU A 100 5.52 4.19 -5.65
CA LEU A 100 6.94 4.59 -5.68
C LEU A 100 7.89 3.40 -5.78
N VAL A 101 7.51 2.24 -5.23
CA VAL A 101 8.29 0.99 -5.35
C VAL A 101 8.01 0.30 -6.67
N ILE A 102 6.73 0.23 -7.07
CA ILE A 102 6.31 -0.50 -8.27
C ILE A 102 6.85 0.12 -9.55
N ARG A 103 6.89 1.46 -9.62
CA ARG A 103 7.38 2.18 -10.80
C ARG A 103 8.84 1.88 -11.15
N GLU A 104 9.63 1.44 -10.18
CA GLU A 104 11.04 1.02 -10.36
C GLU A 104 11.16 -0.31 -11.12
N ARG A 105 10.06 -1.07 -11.23
CA ARG A 105 10.02 -2.38 -11.91
C ARG A 105 9.10 -2.39 -13.12
N ALA A 106 7.95 -1.74 -13.02
CA ALA A 106 6.94 -1.72 -14.07
C ALA A 106 6.46 -0.28 -14.29
N PRO A 107 6.33 0.20 -15.54
CA PRO A 107 5.91 1.57 -15.85
C PRO A 107 4.40 1.77 -15.64
N VAL A 108 3.88 1.41 -14.47
CA VAL A 108 2.47 1.52 -14.12
C VAL A 108 2.10 2.99 -13.93
N PRO A 109 1.08 3.52 -14.63
CA PRO A 109 0.61 4.88 -14.43
C PRO A 109 0.13 5.10 -12.99
N ARG A 110 0.66 6.15 -12.33
CA ARG A 110 0.34 6.49 -10.94
C ARG A 110 -1.16 6.53 -10.67
N LYS A 111 -1.92 7.23 -11.52
CA LYS A 111 -3.38 7.39 -11.36
C LYS A 111 -4.10 6.04 -11.33
N ARG A 112 -3.79 5.14 -12.27
CA ARG A 112 -4.41 3.80 -12.36
C ARG A 112 -4.12 2.95 -11.12
N TRP A 113 -2.88 3.00 -10.63
CA TRP A 113 -2.49 2.27 -9.42
C TRP A 113 -3.22 2.79 -8.18
N ILE A 114 -3.23 4.12 -7.99
CA ILE A 114 -3.91 4.74 -6.84
C ILE A 114 -5.42 4.46 -6.88
N THR A 115 -6.08 4.58 -8.03
CA THR A 115 -7.52 4.28 -8.14
C THR A 115 -7.85 2.82 -7.84
N ALA A 116 -6.95 1.89 -8.20
CA ALA A 116 -7.09 0.47 -7.87
C ALA A 116 -6.94 0.17 -6.37
N ASN A 117 -6.40 1.11 -5.58
CA ASN A 117 -6.36 1.02 -4.13
C ASN A 117 -7.58 1.71 -3.50
N ILE A 118 -7.95 2.89 -3.99
CA ILE A 118 -9.08 3.68 -3.46
C ILE A 118 -10.42 2.96 -3.65
N GLY A 119 -10.68 2.38 -4.83
CA GLY A 119 -11.97 1.75 -5.13
C GLY A 119 -12.34 0.62 -4.15
N PRO A 120 -11.52 -0.43 -4.02
CA PRO A 120 -11.75 -1.49 -3.03
C PRO A 120 -11.79 -1.00 -1.59
N ALA A 121 -10.94 -0.02 -1.23
CA ALA A 121 -10.96 0.56 0.11
C ALA A 121 -12.32 1.23 0.41
N LEU A 122 -12.83 2.05 -0.51
CA LEU A 122 -14.15 2.66 -0.39
C LEU A 122 -15.25 1.60 -0.25
N LEU A 123 -15.21 0.55 -1.07
CA LEU A 123 -16.18 -0.54 -0.98
C LEU A 123 -16.12 -1.25 0.37
N GLY A 124 -14.93 -1.57 0.88
CA GLY A 124 -14.79 -2.19 2.20
C GLY A 124 -15.27 -1.28 3.34
N TRP A 125 -14.95 0.01 3.28
CA TRP A 125 -15.44 0.98 4.26
C TRP A 125 -16.97 1.11 4.23
N LEU A 126 -17.56 1.28 3.05
CA LEU A 126 -19.01 1.50 2.91
C LEU A 126 -19.83 0.24 3.18
N LEU A 127 -19.39 -0.91 2.69
CA LEU A 127 -20.16 -2.15 2.74
C LEU A 127 -19.87 -2.99 3.99
N VAL A 128 -18.70 -2.80 4.60
CA VAL A 128 -18.28 -3.61 5.75
C VAL A 128 -18.14 -2.75 7.01
N ILE A 129 -17.43 -1.62 6.96
CA ILE A 129 -17.13 -0.83 8.17
C ILE A 129 -18.31 0.02 8.65
N ILE A 130 -19.05 0.67 7.76
CA ILE A 130 -20.21 1.47 8.19
C ILE A 130 -21.31 0.60 8.84
N PRO A 131 -21.78 -0.50 8.20
CA PRO A 131 -22.83 -1.33 8.80
C PRO A 131 -22.39 -1.93 10.14
N ALA A 132 -21.11 -2.29 10.20
CA ALA A 132 -20.43 -2.75 11.39
C ALA A 132 -20.49 -1.76 12.56
N VAL A 133 -20.04 -0.52 12.34
CA VAL A 133 -20.06 0.54 13.35
C VAL A 133 -21.48 0.82 13.81
N ILE A 134 -22.44 0.95 12.87
CA ILE A 134 -23.85 1.15 13.18
C ILE A 134 -24.40 0.01 14.04
N ASN A 135 -24.07 -1.24 13.70
CA ASN A 135 -24.54 -2.39 14.46
C ASN A 135 -23.94 -2.42 15.88
N ALA A 136 -22.64 -2.14 16.02
CA ALA A 136 -21.96 -2.08 17.31
C ALA A 136 -22.58 -1.01 18.23
N GLU A 137 -22.89 0.16 17.68
CA GLU A 137 -23.57 1.24 18.42
C GLU A 137 -24.99 0.85 18.87
N ASN A 138 -25.74 0.09 18.05
CA ASN A 138 -27.12 -0.27 18.37
C ASN A 138 -27.26 -1.40 19.39
N THR A 139 -26.22 -2.22 19.56
CA THR A 139 -26.30 -3.46 20.34
C THR A 139 -25.60 -3.39 21.68
N ASP A 140 -25.07 -2.22 22.06
CA ASP A 140 -24.10 -2.07 23.16
C ASP A 140 -23.05 -3.21 23.10
N ALA A 141 -22.70 -3.63 21.89
CA ALA A 141 -22.13 -4.95 21.68
C ALA A 141 -20.77 -5.06 22.35
N ASN A 142 -20.62 -6.16 23.09
CA ASN A 142 -19.36 -6.61 23.64
C ASN A 142 -18.29 -6.71 22.53
N VAL A 143 -17.05 -6.44 22.89
CA VAL A 143 -15.90 -6.28 22.01
C VAL A 143 -15.64 -7.49 21.09
N SER A 144 -16.04 -8.70 21.49
CA SER A 144 -15.98 -9.90 20.64
C SER A 144 -16.77 -9.75 19.33
N GLY A 145 -17.86 -8.98 19.36
CA GLY A 145 -18.62 -8.59 18.17
C GLY A 145 -17.81 -7.68 17.27
N ALA A 146 -17.17 -6.64 17.82
CA ALA A 146 -16.28 -5.74 17.08
C ALA A 146 -15.05 -6.43 16.48
N PHE A 147 -14.54 -7.47 17.16
CA PHE A 147 -13.42 -8.29 16.68
C PHE A 147 -13.81 -9.17 15.48
N LEU A 148 -14.92 -9.91 15.56
CA LEU A 148 -15.44 -10.70 14.44
C LEU A 148 -15.74 -9.83 13.23
N LEU A 149 -16.24 -8.63 13.50
CA LEU A 149 -16.50 -7.61 12.53
C LEU A 149 -15.20 -7.18 11.87
N ALA A 150 -14.18 -6.75 12.63
CA ALA A 150 -12.86 -6.38 12.14
C ALA A 150 -12.21 -7.49 11.29
N ALA A 151 -12.20 -8.74 11.78
CA ALA A 151 -11.69 -9.90 11.05
C ALA A 151 -12.42 -10.14 9.73
N SER A 152 -13.76 -9.96 9.70
CA SER A 152 -14.53 -10.09 8.46
C SER A 152 -14.18 -9.00 7.43
N GLN A 153 -13.81 -7.79 7.88
CA GLN A 153 -13.38 -6.69 6.99
C GLN A 153 -12.00 -6.95 6.42
N THR A 154 -11.10 -7.49 7.24
CA THR A 154 -9.77 -7.96 6.86
C THR A 154 -9.84 -8.98 5.72
N LEU A 155 -10.71 -9.99 5.88
CA LEU A 155 -10.93 -11.06 4.91
C LEU A 155 -11.56 -10.58 3.59
N ALA A 156 -12.40 -9.53 3.63
CA ALA A 156 -13.03 -8.99 2.42
C ALA A 156 -12.11 -8.01 1.66
N LEU A 157 -11.41 -7.14 2.38
CA LEU A 157 -10.57 -6.10 1.78
C LEU A 157 -9.36 -6.68 1.06
N GLY A 158 -8.75 -7.74 1.60
CA GLY A 158 -7.57 -8.36 1.01
C GLY A 158 -7.76 -8.87 -0.42
N PRO A 159 -8.72 -9.77 -0.66
CA PRO A 159 -9.05 -10.23 -2.00
C PRO A 159 -9.46 -9.10 -2.96
N LEU A 160 -10.25 -8.12 -2.49
CA LEU A 160 -10.72 -7.01 -3.32
C LEU A 160 -9.57 -6.09 -3.76
N LEU A 161 -8.68 -5.73 -2.83
CA LEU A 161 -7.47 -4.95 -3.12
C LEU A 161 -6.53 -5.73 -4.05
N GLY A 162 -6.26 -6.99 -3.72
CA GLY A 162 -5.42 -7.87 -4.52
C GLY A 162 -5.95 -8.01 -5.95
N LEU A 163 -7.25 -8.22 -6.13
CA LEU A 163 -7.88 -8.32 -7.45
C LEU A 163 -7.76 -7.02 -8.23
N SER A 164 -8.10 -5.88 -7.64
CA SER A 164 -8.06 -4.58 -8.33
C SER A 164 -6.64 -4.23 -8.78
N GLN A 165 -5.65 -4.42 -7.89
CA GLN A 165 -4.24 -4.23 -8.21
C GLN A 165 -3.75 -5.22 -9.27
N ALA A 166 -4.17 -6.48 -9.20
CA ALA A 166 -3.80 -7.52 -10.16
C ALA A 166 -4.33 -7.22 -11.57
N ILE A 167 -5.53 -6.63 -11.69
CA ILE A 167 -6.09 -6.15 -12.97
C ILE A 167 -5.18 -5.09 -13.58
N VAL A 168 -4.67 -4.15 -12.77
CA VAL A 168 -3.70 -3.14 -13.25
C VAL A 168 -2.40 -3.82 -13.68
N LEU A 169 -1.89 -4.79 -12.92
CA LEU A 169 -0.65 -5.51 -13.20
C LEU A 169 -0.73 -6.46 -14.41
N ARG A 170 -1.94 -6.86 -14.84
CA ARG A 170 -2.15 -7.77 -15.98
C ARG A 170 -1.47 -7.30 -17.26
N GLY A 171 -1.36 -5.98 -17.45
CA GLY A 171 -0.67 -5.38 -18.60
C GLY A 171 0.86 -5.34 -18.49
N TYR A 172 1.44 -5.68 -17.34
CA TYR A 172 2.87 -5.46 -17.05
C TYR A 172 3.64 -6.73 -16.67
N THR A 173 2.97 -7.75 -16.13
CA THR A 173 3.62 -9.01 -15.70
C THR A 173 2.79 -10.23 -16.03
N ARG A 174 3.46 -11.32 -16.41
CA ARG A 174 2.83 -12.64 -16.63
C ARG A 174 2.34 -13.28 -15.32
N ARG A 175 2.82 -12.81 -14.18
CA ARG A 175 2.51 -13.36 -12.84
C ARG A 175 1.43 -12.56 -12.10
N TRP A 176 0.67 -11.72 -12.80
CA TRP A 176 -0.32 -10.83 -12.18
C TRP A 176 -1.33 -11.57 -11.29
N ALA A 177 -1.78 -12.77 -11.66
CA ALA A 177 -2.76 -13.53 -10.87
C ALA A 177 -2.23 -13.95 -9.48
N TRP A 178 -0.92 -14.17 -9.36
CA TRP A 178 -0.29 -14.50 -8.08
C TRP A 178 -0.29 -13.34 -7.10
N TRP A 179 -0.48 -12.11 -7.57
CA TRP A 179 -0.68 -10.96 -6.71
C TRP A 179 -1.95 -11.09 -5.86
N ILE A 180 -3.00 -11.70 -6.41
CA ILE A 180 -4.25 -11.98 -5.69
C ILE A 180 -3.98 -12.97 -4.56
N ALA A 181 -3.33 -14.10 -4.88
CA ALA A 181 -2.97 -15.11 -3.90
C ALA A 181 -2.07 -14.54 -2.80
N ALA A 182 -1.09 -13.70 -3.15
CA ALA A 182 -0.21 -13.04 -2.19
C ALA A 182 -0.98 -12.15 -1.20
N ASN A 183 -1.96 -11.39 -1.69
CA ASN A 183 -2.81 -10.57 -0.82
C ASN A 183 -3.65 -11.46 0.11
N ILE A 184 -4.35 -12.47 -0.43
CA ILE A 184 -5.18 -13.39 0.36
C ILE A 184 -4.35 -14.03 1.47
N VAL A 185 -3.20 -14.64 1.13
CA VAL A 185 -2.33 -15.31 2.11
C VAL A 185 -1.81 -14.32 3.16
N SER A 186 -1.42 -13.11 2.76
CA SER A 186 -0.90 -12.13 3.71
C SER A 186 -1.96 -11.71 4.73
N TRP A 187 -3.21 -11.52 4.28
CA TRP A 187 -4.31 -11.19 5.18
C TRP A 187 -4.72 -12.36 6.07
N LEU A 188 -4.79 -13.59 5.54
CA LEU A 188 -5.03 -14.79 6.35
C LEU A 188 -3.98 -14.96 7.45
N ILE A 189 -2.71 -14.67 7.14
CA ILE A 189 -1.64 -14.70 8.14
C ILE A 189 -1.85 -13.62 9.20
N ILE A 190 -2.26 -12.41 8.82
CA ILE A 190 -2.60 -11.35 9.78
C ILE A 190 -3.72 -11.82 10.71
N ASP A 191 -4.82 -12.33 10.16
CA ASP A 191 -5.97 -12.79 10.96
C ASP A 191 -5.57 -13.95 11.89
N ALA A 192 -4.78 -14.90 11.41
CA ALA A 192 -4.28 -16.01 12.22
C ALA A 192 -3.36 -15.54 13.35
N VAL A 193 -2.42 -14.63 13.06
CA VAL A 193 -1.54 -14.03 14.06
C VAL A 193 -2.35 -13.26 15.09
N PHE A 194 -3.33 -12.48 14.64
CA PHE A 194 -4.23 -11.72 15.50
C PHE A 194 -4.98 -12.62 16.47
N TYR A 195 -5.61 -13.69 15.95
CA TYR A 195 -6.35 -14.67 16.72
C TYR A 195 -5.47 -15.36 17.78
N ILE A 196 -4.27 -15.81 17.39
CA ILE A 196 -3.33 -16.46 18.32
C ILE A 196 -2.89 -15.48 19.41
N LEU A 197 -2.48 -14.28 19.00
CA LEU A 197 -2.01 -13.25 19.92
C LEU A 197 -3.11 -12.83 20.91
N SER A 198 -4.33 -12.62 20.46
CA SER A 198 -5.46 -12.28 21.34
C SER A 198 -5.76 -13.36 22.37
N GLY A 199 -5.45 -14.64 22.08
CA GLY A 199 -5.65 -15.74 23.03
C GLY A 199 -4.48 -15.94 24.01
N TRP A 200 -3.31 -15.40 23.72
CA TRP A 200 -2.07 -15.68 24.50
C TRP A 200 -1.75 -14.60 25.51
N PHE A 201 -2.24 -13.40 25.31
CA PHE A 201 -1.90 -12.27 26.16
C PHE A 201 -3.20 -11.63 26.65
N ASP A 202 -3.44 -11.71 27.95
CA ASP A 202 -4.52 -10.94 28.60
C ASP A 202 -4.36 -9.42 28.39
N ALA A 203 -3.13 -8.94 28.12
CA ALA A 203 -2.84 -7.56 27.71
C ALA A 203 -3.06 -7.27 26.21
N LEU A 204 -3.34 -8.30 25.42
CA LEU A 204 -3.85 -8.22 24.04
C LEU A 204 -5.36 -8.53 24.01
N ASP A 205 -6.00 -8.62 25.17
CA ASP A 205 -7.43 -8.77 25.28
C ASP A 205 -8.09 -7.44 24.91
N PHE A 206 -8.27 -7.22 23.61
CA PHE A 206 -9.08 -6.13 23.09
C PHE A 206 -10.48 -6.14 23.74
N THR A 207 -10.92 -7.28 24.29
CA THR A 207 -12.23 -7.43 24.94
C THR A 207 -12.39 -6.76 26.30
N ARG A 208 -11.30 -6.31 26.93
CA ARG A 208 -11.31 -5.61 28.22
C ARG A 208 -11.12 -4.08 28.14
N HIS A 209 -11.24 -3.47 26.97
CA HIS A 209 -11.01 -2.03 26.72
C HIS A 209 -9.56 -1.53 26.90
N ASP A 210 -8.61 -2.38 27.28
CA ASP A 210 -7.18 -2.02 27.45
C ASP A 210 -6.31 -2.29 26.21
N GLY A 211 -6.92 -2.65 25.07
CA GLY A 211 -6.21 -2.95 23.84
C GLY A 211 -5.33 -1.78 23.38
N SER A 212 -4.02 -2.02 23.21
CA SER A 212 -3.10 -0.96 22.84
C SER A 212 -3.07 -0.74 21.34
N ILE A 213 -3.30 0.50 20.91
CA ILE A 213 -3.16 0.94 19.50
C ILE A 213 -1.80 0.51 18.93
N ALA A 214 -0.73 0.52 19.72
CA ALA A 214 0.60 0.09 19.28
C ALA A 214 0.62 -1.36 18.76
N GLN A 215 -0.25 -2.23 19.27
CA GLN A 215 -0.34 -3.64 18.87
C GLN A 215 -0.92 -3.78 17.45
N VAL A 216 -1.96 -3.00 17.13
CA VAL A 216 -2.54 -2.94 15.77
C VAL A 216 -1.49 -2.48 14.77
N TYR A 217 -0.67 -1.48 15.14
CA TYR A 217 0.42 -0.98 14.31
C TYR A 217 1.49 -2.05 14.08
N LEU A 218 1.98 -2.71 15.14
CA LEU A 218 3.01 -3.74 15.04
C LEU A 218 2.55 -4.92 14.18
N MET A 219 1.29 -5.32 14.29
CA MET A 219 0.72 -6.40 13.49
C MET A 219 0.61 -6.04 12.00
N LEU A 220 0.12 -4.85 11.68
CA LEU A 220 0.04 -4.38 10.29
C LEU A 220 1.43 -4.29 9.67
N ILE A 221 2.42 -3.80 10.43
CA ILE A 221 3.83 -3.77 10.01
C ILE A 221 4.36 -5.19 9.77
N ALA A 222 4.04 -6.16 10.62
CA ALA A 222 4.51 -7.55 10.53
C ALA A 222 4.04 -8.30 9.27
N SER A 223 2.99 -7.83 8.60
CA SER A 223 2.47 -8.43 7.35
C SER A 223 3.15 -7.94 6.08
N THR A 224 3.72 -6.74 6.13
CA THR A 224 4.39 -6.08 4.99
C THR A 224 5.58 -6.86 4.42
N PRO A 225 6.36 -7.64 5.20
CA PRO A 225 7.42 -8.50 4.67
C PRO A 225 6.90 -9.53 3.67
N LEU A 226 5.76 -10.18 3.95
CA LEU A 226 5.22 -11.26 3.12
C LEU A 226 4.76 -10.72 1.75
N THR A 227 3.99 -9.64 1.76
CA THR A 227 3.57 -8.95 0.52
C THR A 227 4.78 -8.41 -0.25
N GLY A 228 5.81 -7.93 0.44
CA GLY A 228 7.04 -7.42 -0.16
C GLY A 228 7.83 -8.50 -0.91
N ARG A 229 7.94 -9.72 -0.37
CA ARG A 229 8.61 -10.83 -1.10
C ARG A 229 7.84 -11.20 -2.36
N MET A 230 6.52 -11.27 -2.27
CA MET A 230 5.68 -11.58 -3.42
C MET A 230 5.70 -10.48 -4.49
N LEU A 231 5.75 -9.20 -4.10
CA LEU A 231 5.97 -8.09 -5.03
C LEU A 231 7.22 -8.27 -5.87
N LEU A 232 8.35 -8.54 -5.23
CA LEU A 232 9.61 -8.71 -5.94
C LEU A 232 9.58 -9.91 -6.90
N TRP A 233 8.86 -10.97 -6.53
CA TRP A 233 8.71 -12.14 -7.38
C TRP A 233 7.73 -11.94 -8.54
N VAL A 234 6.59 -11.25 -8.31
CA VAL A 234 5.59 -10.91 -9.32
C VAL A 234 6.16 -9.90 -10.33
N LEU A 235 6.98 -8.96 -9.87
CA LEU A 235 7.61 -7.92 -10.67
C LEU A 235 9.08 -8.23 -11.01
N ALA A 236 9.50 -9.49 -10.89
CA ALA A 236 10.83 -9.91 -11.29
C ALA A 236 11.04 -9.62 -12.79
N PRO A 237 12.24 -9.18 -13.23
CA PRO A 237 12.49 -8.82 -14.62
C PRO A 237 12.11 -9.91 -15.63
N THR A 238 12.29 -11.18 -15.26
CA THR A 238 11.93 -12.35 -16.07
C THR A 238 10.42 -12.58 -16.23
N ALA A 239 9.60 -11.95 -15.38
CA ALA A 239 8.14 -12.02 -15.41
C ALA A 239 7.50 -10.81 -16.13
N LEU A 240 8.25 -9.73 -16.32
CA LEU A 240 7.75 -8.53 -16.97
C LEU A 240 7.45 -8.81 -18.44
N LEU A 241 6.34 -8.26 -18.92
CA LEU A 241 6.02 -8.29 -20.34
C LEU A 241 6.97 -7.31 -21.04
N SER A 242 7.69 -7.80 -22.06
CA SER A 242 8.49 -6.93 -22.93
C SER A 242 7.60 -5.82 -23.43
N GLN A 243 7.95 -4.57 -23.09
CA GLN A 243 7.18 -3.44 -23.58
C GLN A 243 7.21 -3.50 -25.09
N ARG A 244 6.04 -3.68 -25.70
CA ARG A 244 5.92 -3.50 -27.15
C ARG A 244 6.28 -2.04 -27.39
N PRO A 245 7.28 -1.73 -28.26
CA PRO A 245 7.57 -0.35 -28.59
C PRO A 245 6.26 0.29 -29.02
N ALA A 246 5.93 1.43 -28.41
CA ALA A 246 4.74 2.18 -28.79
C ALA A 246 4.92 2.51 -30.27
N THR A 247 4.09 1.92 -31.13
CA THR A 247 3.97 2.34 -32.52
C THR A 247 3.39 3.75 -32.48
N THR A 248 4.29 4.73 -32.53
CA THR A 248 4.00 6.14 -32.76
C THR A 248 3.43 6.34 -34.15
#